data_AF-A0A842U043-F1
#
_entry.id   AF-A0A842U043-F1
#
_cell.length_a   1.000
_cell.length_b   1.000
_cell.length_c   1.000
_cell.angle_alpha   90.00
_cell.angle_beta   90.00
_cell.angle_gamma   90.00
#
_symmetry.space_group_name_H-M   'P 1'
#
loop_
_entity.id
_entity.type
_entity.pdbx_description
1 polymer ?
#
loop_
_entity_poly.entity_id
_entity_poly.type
_entity_poly.pdbx_seq_one_letter_code
_entity_poly.pdbx_strand_id
1 'polypeptide(L)' 'MKQVSELLETGIYETFTPSKVMTVKDLLKELDLEGKYFGILVNGKKAEPDTKIKETDEIVILPHIAGGY' A
#
# COMPACT_ATOMS: atom_id res chain seq x y z
N MET A 1 9.48 -12.56 -5.36
CA MET A 1 8.47 -13.08 -4.40
C MET A 1 9.09 -13.26 -3.01
N LYS A 2 9.41 -12.18 -2.29
CA LYS A 2 9.90 -12.22 -0.88
C LYS A 2 9.22 -11.15 -0.03
N GLN A 3 9.11 -9.95 -0.60
CA GLN A 3 8.57 -8.74 0.02
C GLN A 3 7.12 -8.88 0.55
N VAL A 4 6.22 -9.50 -0.23
CA VAL A 4 4.80 -9.66 0.16
C VAL A 4 4.60 -10.59 1.37
N SER A 5 5.39 -11.66 1.47
CA SER A 5 5.28 -12.64 2.57
C SER A 5 5.77 -12.05 3.90
N GLU A 6 6.87 -11.28 3.87
CA GLU A 6 7.38 -10.60 5.06
C GLU A 6 6.41 -9.52 5.56
N LEU A 7 5.71 -8.81 4.65
CA LEU A 7 4.72 -7.79 5.01
C LEU A 7 3.52 -8.38 5.78
N LEU A 8 3.07 -9.57 5.37
CA LEU A 8 1.93 -10.26 5.97
C LEU A 8 2.26 -10.88 7.34
N GLU A 9 3.48 -11.38 7.53
CA GLU A 9 3.89 -12.04 8.78
C GLU A 9 4.25 -11.06 9.89
N THR A 10 4.77 -9.89 9.53
CA THR A 10 5.34 -8.95 10.50
C THR A 10 4.39 -7.81 10.86
N GLY A 11 3.34 -7.59 10.06
CA GLY A 11 2.50 -6.39 10.17
C GLY A 11 3.29 -5.09 9.91
N ILE A 12 4.45 -5.19 9.25
CA ILE A 12 5.36 -4.07 9.06
C ILE A 12 4.88 -3.17 7.93
N TYR A 13 4.98 -1.88 8.23
CA TYR A 13 4.83 -0.73 7.36
C TYR A 13 5.93 -0.72 6.30
N GLU A 14 5.57 -0.85 5.02
CA GLU A 14 6.47 -0.43 3.94
C GLU A 14 6.13 1.00 3.53
N THR A 15 7.09 1.91 3.76
CA THR A 15 7.04 3.26 3.19
C THR A 15 7.53 3.19 1.76
N PHE A 16 6.61 3.39 0.81
CA PHE A 16 6.96 3.43 -0.61
C PHE A 16 7.08 4.88 -1.08
N THR A 17 8.17 5.21 -1.75
CA THR A 17 8.36 6.50 -2.43
C THR A 17 8.20 6.27 -3.94
N PRO A 18 7.12 6.76 -4.57
CA PRO A 18 6.92 6.62 -6.00
C PRO A 18 8.07 7.27 -6.77
N SER A 19 8.47 6.68 -7.91
CA SER A 19 9.47 7.26 -8.83
C SER A 19 8.84 8.02 -10.00
N LYS A 20 7.50 7.98 -10.10
CA LYS A 20 6.70 8.62 -11.14
C LYS A 20 5.30 8.89 -10.61
N VAL A 21 4.58 9.79 -11.28
CA VAL A 21 3.15 10.00 -11.00
C VAL A 21 2.37 8.76 -11.45
N MET A 22 1.65 8.14 -10.53
CA MET A 22 0.83 6.95 -10.77
C MET A 22 -0.39 6.93 -9.86
N THR A 23 -1.26 5.93 -10.00
CA THR A 23 -2.37 5.74 -9.07
C THR A 23 -2.01 4.75 -7.96
N VAL A 24 -2.74 4.79 -6.85
CA VAL A 24 -2.67 3.75 -5.80
C VAL A 24 -2.92 2.36 -6.40
N LYS A 25 -3.84 2.23 -7.34
CA LYS A 25 -4.12 0.99 -8.06
C LYS A 25 -2.91 0.48 -8.84
N ASP A 26 -2.21 1.38 -9.54
CA ASP A 26 -1.00 1.02 -10.27
C ASP A 26 0.09 0.55 -9.31
N LEU A 27 0.23 1.21 -8.15
CA LEU A 27 1.21 0.85 -7.13
C LEU A 27 0.95 -0.56 -6.59
N LEU A 28 -0.31 -0.83 -6.21
CA LEU A 28 -0.73 -2.15 -5.74
C LEU A 28 -0.46 -3.23 -6.80
N LYS A 29 -0.69 -2.91 -8.07
CA LYS A 29 -0.40 -3.83 -9.18
C LYS A 29 1.10 -4.06 -9.37
N GLU A 30 1.95 -3.04 -9.23
CA GLU A 30 3.41 -3.19 -9.30
C GLU A 30 3.96 -4.05 -8.16
N LEU A 31 3.33 -3.98 -6.97
CA LEU A 31 3.69 -4.77 -5.80
C LEU A 31 3.03 -6.16 -5.74
N ASP A 32 2.22 -6.51 -6.75
CA ASP A 32 1.42 -7.75 -6.81
C ASP A 32 0.51 -7.93 -5.58
N LEU A 33 -0.09 -6.81 -5.12
CA LEU A 33 -0.98 -6.75 -3.97
C LEU A 33 -2.44 -6.61 -4.40
N GLU A 34 -3.31 -7.47 -3.85
CA GLU A 34 -4.75 -7.36 -4.03
C GLU A 34 -5.34 -6.33 -3.06
N GLY A 35 -5.74 -5.15 -3.56
CA GLY A 35 -6.20 -4.03 -2.74
C GLY A 35 -7.37 -4.29 -1.77
N LYS A 36 -8.13 -5.39 -1.91
CA LYS A 36 -9.14 -5.81 -0.91
C LYS A 36 -8.55 -6.18 0.45
N TYR A 37 -7.28 -6.60 0.47
CA TYR A 37 -6.57 -7.03 1.68
C TYR A 37 -5.73 -5.92 2.30
N PHE A 38 -5.74 -4.70 1.74
CA PHE A 38 -4.88 -3.63 2.21
C PHE A 38 -5.62 -2.28 2.29
N GLY A 39 -5.41 -1.57 3.39
CA GLY A 39 -5.72 -0.15 3.51
C GLY A 39 -4.51 0.69 3.09
N ILE A 40 -4.74 1.72 2.27
CA ILE A 40 -3.66 2.60 1.79
C ILE A 40 -3.85 4.00 2.37
N LEU A 41 -2.78 4.53 2.97
CA LEU A 41 -2.71 5.92 3.40
C LEU A 41 -1.72 6.68 2.51
N VAL A 42 -2.12 7.85 2.05
CA VAL A 42 -1.28 8.81 1.32
C VAL A 42 -1.19 10.06 2.19
N ASN A 43 0.01 10.42 2.63
CA ASN A 43 0.27 11.53 3.56
C ASN A 43 -0.63 11.45 4.82
N GLY A 44 -0.78 10.24 5.38
CA GLY A 44 -1.59 9.97 6.57
C GLY A 44 -3.12 9.94 6.35
N LYS A 45 -3.61 10.08 5.11
CA LYS A 45 -5.05 10.03 4.79
C LYS A 45 -5.39 8.81 3.96
N LYS A 46 -6.54 8.19 4.24
CA LYS A 46 -7.04 7.07 3.44
C LYS A 46 -7.17 7.49 1.97
N ALA A 47 -6.63 6.66 1.09
CA ALA A 47 -6.67 6.87 -0.35
C ALA A 47 -7.48 5.79 -1.04
N GLU A 48 -8.24 6.21 -2.04
CA GLU A 48 -8.96 5.33 -2.95
C GLU A 48 -8.04 4.82 -4.07
N PRO A 49 -8.36 3.71 -4.76
CA PRO A 49 -7.52 3.13 -5.81
C PRO A 49 -7.16 4.12 -6.94
N ASP A 50 -8.05 5.04 -7.28
CA ASP A 50 -7.84 6.03 -8.34
C ASP A 50 -7.07 7.28 -7.87
N THR A 51 -6.68 7.33 -6.58
CA THR A 51 -5.92 8.44 -6.01
C THR A 51 -4.56 8.53 -6.68
N LYS A 52 -4.23 9.71 -7.21
CA LYS A 52 -2.91 9.97 -7.78
C LYS A 52 -1.88 10.20 -6.69
N ILE A 53 -0.74 9.55 -6.83
CA ILE A 53 0.42 9.65 -5.95
C ILE A 53 1.63 10.12 -6.75
N LYS A 54 2.49 10.90 -6.11
CA LYS A 54 3.72 11.45 -6.68
C LYS A 54 4.91 11.19 -5.76
N GLU A 55 6.11 11.47 -6.24
CA GLU A 55 7.37 11.16 -5.57
C GLU A 55 7.54 11.83 -4.19
N THR A 56 6.82 12.93 -3.95
CA THR A 56 6.84 13.64 -2.67
C THR A 56 5.84 13.09 -1.65
N ASP A 57 4.98 12.15 -2.03
CA ASP A 57 3.95 11.62 -1.14
C ASP A 57 4.49 10.46 -0.31
N GLU A 58 4.12 10.46 0.96
CA GLU A 58 4.36 9.33 1.86
C GLU A 58 3.23 8.30 1.69
N ILE A 59 3.58 7.09 1.26
CA ILE A 59 2.62 5.99 1.10
C ILE A 59 2.80 4.99 2.21
N VAL A 60 1.71 4.67 2.92
CA VAL A 60 1.65 3.60 3.91
C VAL A 60 0.65 2.54 3.45
N ILE A 61 1.11 1.30 3.42
CA ILE A 61 0.29 0.13 3.08
C ILE A 61 0.05 -0.68 4.36
N LEU A 62 -1.21 -0.85 4.74
CA LEU A 62 -1.63 -1.57 5.94
C LEU A 62 -2.37 -2.85 5.54
N PRO A 63 -1.97 -4.04 6.00
CA PRO A 63 -2.80 -5.22 5.82
C PRO A 63 -4.14 -5.04 6.54
N HIS A 64 -5.23 -5.43 5.90
CA HIS A 64 -6.52 -5.66 6.55
C HIS A 64 -6.38 -6.90 7.42
N ILE A 65 -5.85 -6.69 8.63
CA ILE A 65 -5.90 -7.69 9.68
C ILE A 65 -7.36 -7.70 10.16
N ALA A 66 -8.14 -8.66 9.67
CA ALA A 66 -9.44 -8.99 10.24
C ALA A 66 -9.20 -9.57 11.65
N GLY A 67 -8.91 -8.70 12.62
CA GLY A 67 -8.85 -9.05 14.03
C GLY A 67 -10.28 -9.21 14.54
N GLY A 68 -10.73 -10.45 14.69
CA GLY A 68 -12.03 -10.76 15.29
C GLY A 68 -12.36 -12.23 15.21
N TYR A 69 -11.71 -13.03 16.07
CA TYR A 69 -12.27 -14.30 16.54
C TYR A 69 -12.70 -14.13 18.00
#